data_AF-A0A2V5WVH8-F1
#
_entry.id   AF-A0A2V5WVH8-F1
#
_cell.length_a   1.000
_cell.length_b   1.000
_cell.length_c   1.000
_cell.angle_alpha   90.00
_cell.angle_beta   90.00
_cell.angle_gamma   90.00
#
_symmetry.space_group_name_H-M   'P 1'
#
loop_
_entity.id
_entity.type
_entity.pdbx_description
1 polymer ?
#
loop_
_entity_poly.entity_id
_entity_poly.type
_entity_poly.pdbx_seq_one_letter_code
_entity_poly.pdbx_strand_id
1 'polypeptide(L)'
;MRKRNLTWFALGFLFCSCLAAALPIANDPSLVMPAPGSYQLRILAPDLLELDLINTKPPDPAHVASWDFVNASQLQPPSPQDLLVKVGAQPVPIQLVGFKRRVAYAPLKQRDLRIGNCLYLQLAAPIADGQTVQVQSVTASTWPTNAEFVGTVDPLRVNPAIHVNQIGYVPSFPKRAMVGYYLGSLGEMNIPASAGFKLVNAKTGAEIYQGTLNRRPDYGYKYAPLPYQKAFEADFSSFTNAGEYRLVVPGLGASLPFLVDEGVAMAFARTYALGLYHQRCGTNNTLPFTRFVHAACHLAPASVPSPWSSFAFTWNTISNYARQLNSDNPRQRARQLTNEAAQLYPFVNKGKVDVSGGHHDAGDYSKYTINSAALIHYLVFAVDAFEGVGELDNLGIPESGDGKSDLLAEAKWEADFLAKLQDADGGFYFLVYPRNREYENDVLPERGDAQVVWPKNTAATAAAVAALAQCGSSPLFRKQFPEAASNYLAQAQRGWNFLTNGIAQYGKEGAYQKLTHYGDEFTHDDELAWAACELFLATGEARYQQRLMEWFDPSNPATIQWGWWRLYAGYGCAARSYAL
;
A
#
# COMPACT_ATOMS: atom_id res chain seq x y z
N MET A 1 1.74 65.23 30.10
CA MET A 1 0.40 65.23 29.47
C MET A 1 0.50 64.46 28.16
N ARG A 2 -0.25 63.42 27.81
CA ARG A 2 -1.50 62.81 28.28
C ARG A 2 -1.33 61.28 28.27
N LYS A 3 -1.83 60.60 29.31
CA LYS A 3 -2.05 59.15 29.34
C LYS A 3 -3.21 58.81 28.39
N ARG A 4 -3.10 57.72 27.63
CA ARG A 4 -4.24 57.04 27.00
C ARG A 4 -4.20 55.57 27.40
N ASN A 5 -5.15 55.18 28.24
CA ASN A 5 -5.44 53.81 28.63
C ASN A 5 -6.01 53.07 27.42
N LEU A 6 -5.46 51.89 27.08
CA LEU A 6 -6.15 50.92 26.25
C LEU A 6 -6.58 49.76 27.14
N THR A 7 -7.88 49.74 27.43
CA THR A 7 -8.62 48.65 28.07
C THR A 7 -8.59 47.40 27.18
N TRP A 8 -8.10 46.29 27.72
CA TRP A 8 -8.21 44.97 27.11
C TRP A 8 -9.68 44.50 27.17
N PHE A 9 -10.32 44.37 26.01
CA PHE A 9 -11.54 43.59 25.88
C PHE A 9 -11.16 42.11 25.80
N ALA A 10 -11.42 41.36 26.87
CA ALA A 10 -11.41 39.91 26.82
C ALA A 10 -12.63 39.45 26.01
N LEU A 11 -12.43 39.07 24.75
CA LEU A 11 -13.41 38.28 24.02
C LEU A 11 -13.40 36.88 24.64
N GLY A 12 -14.40 36.59 25.46
CA GLY A 12 -14.70 35.21 25.85
C GLY A 12 -15.07 34.42 24.60
N PHE A 13 -14.20 33.51 24.17
CA PHE A 13 -14.57 32.46 23.24
C PHE A 13 -15.57 31.55 23.96
N LEU A 14 -16.86 31.83 23.79
CA LEU A 14 -17.90 30.83 23.95
C LEU A 14 -17.58 29.73 22.94
N PHE A 15 -17.07 28.60 23.44
CA PHE A 15 -17.17 27.33 22.74
C PHE A 15 -18.65 27.00 22.61
N CYS A 16 -19.28 27.51 21.55
CA CYS A 16 -20.54 26.97 21.09
C CYS A 16 -20.22 25.55 20.62
N SER A 17 -20.54 24.56 21.46
CA SER A 17 -20.65 23.18 21.03
C SER A 17 -21.77 23.14 19.99
N CYS A 18 -21.42 23.35 18.72
CA CYS A 18 -22.28 23.00 17.61
C CYS A 18 -22.55 21.51 17.75
N LEU A 19 -23.73 21.16 18.27
CA LEU A 19 -24.31 19.83 18.14
C LEU A 19 -24.27 19.51 16.65
N ALA A 20 -23.32 18.68 16.24
CA ALA A 20 -23.24 18.21 14.86
C ALA A 20 -24.59 17.56 14.54
N ALA A 21 -25.32 18.13 13.59
CA ALA A 21 -26.56 17.53 13.11
C ALA A 21 -26.25 16.12 12.62
N ALA A 22 -27.11 15.16 12.96
CA ALA A 22 -26.95 13.79 12.52
C ALA A 22 -27.08 13.74 10.99
N LEU A 23 -26.14 13.07 10.30
CA LEU A 23 -26.10 13.01 8.83
C LEU A 23 -26.26 11.56 8.34
N PRO A 24 -27.30 11.21 7.58
CA PRO A 24 -27.39 9.87 7.00
C PRO A 24 -26.21 9.63 6.05
N ILE A 25 -25.55 8.48 6.18
CA ILE A 25 -24.55 8.02 5.21
C ILE A 25 -25.30 7.52 3.98
N ALA A 26 -24.95 8.05 2.81
CA ALA A 26 -25.51 7.57 1.55
C ALA A 26 -25.19 6.08 1.35
N ASN A 27 -26.14 5.34 0.78
CA ASN A 27 -25.92 3.93 0.41
C ASN A 27 -25.03 3.76 -0.84
N ASP A 28 -24.61 4.87 -1.46
CA ASP A 28 -23.76 4.90 -2.66
C ASP A 28 -22.27 4.83 -2.25
N PRO A 29 -21.42 4.02 -2.91
CA PRO A 29 -19.97 4.02 -2.73
C PRO A 29 -19.33 5.38 -3.02
N SER A 30 -19.35 6.26 -2.03
CA SER A 30 -18.61 7.51 -2.02
C SER A 30 -17.23 7.32 -1.40
N LEU A 31 -16.20 7.91 -2.00
CA LEU A 31 -14.86 8.04 -1.40
C LEU A 31 -14.81 9.13 -0.32
N VAL A 32 -15.89 9.89 -0.14
CA VAL A 32 -15.97 10.92 0.90
C VAL A 32 -16.04 10.26 2.26
N MET A 33 -15.02 10.50 3.08
CA MET A 33 -15.02 10.05 4.47
C MET A 33 -16.19 10.69 5.23
N PRO A 34 -17.09 9.91 5.86
CA PRO A 34 -18.22 10.47 6.60
C PRO A 34 -17.75 11.30 7.80
N ALA A 35 -18.52 12.32 8.16
CA ALA A 35 -18.19 13.25 9.24
C ALA A 35 -18.60 12.69 10.62
N PRO A 36 -18.05 13.19 11.74
CA PRO A 36 -18.61 12.93 13.06
C PRO A 36 -20.10 13.30 13.11
N GLY A 37 -20.93 12.41 13.66
CA GLY A 37 -22.39 12.49 13.64
C GLY A 37 -23.04 11.73 12.48
N SER A 38 -22.27 11.25 11.49
CA SER A 38 -22.82 10.44 10.41
C SER A 38 -23.27 9.06 10.89
N TYR A 39 -24.42 8.58 10.40
CA TYR A 39 -25.00 7.31 10.81
C TYR A 39 -25.67 6.53 9.66
N GLN A 40 -25.84 5.22 9.82
CA GLN A 40 -26.52 4.35 8.84
C GLN A 40 -27.13 3.12 9.52
N LEU A 41 -28.20 2.58 8.97
CA LEU A 41 -28.65 1.21 9.23
C LEU A 41 -28.45 0.34 7.99
N ARG A 42 -27.76 -0.79 8.13
CA ARG A 42 -27.66 -1.85 7.13
C ARG A 42 -28.37 -3.10 7.62
N ILE A 43 -29.07 -3.77 6.72
CA ILE A 43 -29.58 -5.13 6.94
C ILE A 43 -28.57 -6.08 6.32
N LEU A 44 -27.74 -6.74 7.12
CA LEU A 44 -26.69 -7.65 6.64
C LEU A 44 -27.24 -9.01 6.22
N ALA A 45 -28.23 -9.51 6.93
CA ALA A 45 -28.98 -10.72 6.60
C ALA A 45 -30.44 -10.51 7.06
N PRO A 46 -31.38 -11.41 6.71
CA PRO A 46 -32.78 -11.24 7.09
C PRO A 46 -32.96 -11.08 8.61
N ASP A 47 -32.08 -11.63 9.42
CA ASP A 47 -32.10 -11.63 10.87
C ASP A 47 -30.92 -10.86 11.50
N LEU A 48 -30.14 -10.11 10.72
CA LEU A 48 -28.94 -9.44 11.22
C LEU A 48 -28.86 -7.99 10.73
N LEU A 49 -28.80 -7.06 11.68
CA LEU A 49 -28.66 -5.62 11.43
C LEU A 49 -27.26 -5.12 11.82
N GLU A 50 -26.76 -4.11 11.11
CA GLU A 50 -25.57 -3.31 11.45
C GLU A 50 -25.95 -1.83 11.49
N LEU A 51 -25.77 -1.20 12.64
CA LEU A 51 -25.92 0.24 12.81
C LEU A 51 -24.54 0.88 12.86
N ASP A 52 -24.28 1.80 11.95
CA ASP A 52 -23.02 2.55 11.90
C ASP A 52 -23.21 3.93 12.54
N LEU A 53 -22.22 4.35 13.33
CA LEU A 53 -22.10 5.72 13.85
C LEU A 53 -20.65 6.16 13.78
N ILE A 54 -20.40 7.28 13.09
CA ILE A 54 -19.13 7.98 13.15
C ILE A 54 -19.19 8.97 14.31
N ASN A 55 -18.28 8.84 15.27
CA ASN A 55 -18.11 9.84 16.32
C ASN A 55 -16.64 10.25 16.45
N THR A 56 -16.33 11.02 17.48
CA THR A 56 -14.98 11.50 17.78
C THR A 56 -14.81 11.60 19.30
N LYS A 57 -13.58 11.85 19.73
CA LYS A 57 -13.27 12.20 21.11
C LYS A 57 -12.16 13.26 21.16
N PRO A 58 -12.07 14.08 22.22
CA PRO A 58 -10.89 14.89 22.48
C PRO A 58 -9.61 14.03 22.68
N PRO A 59 -8.43 14.65 22.71
CA PRO A 59 -7.19 13.94 23.08
C PRO A 59 -7.34 13.16 24.39
N ASP A 60 -6.55 12.10 24.53
CA ASP A 60 -6.55 11.28 25.76
C ASP A 60 -6.33 12.15 27.01
N PRO A 61 -7.01 11.84 28.13
CA PRO A 61 -7.79 10.62 28.40
C PRO A 61 -9.30 10.73 28.10
N ALA A 62 -9.73 11.69 27.25
CA ALA A 62 -11.16 11.89 27.02
C ALA A 62 -11.85 10.70 26.35
N HIS A 63 -13.12 10.49 26.69
CA HIS A 63 -14.00 9.45 26.16
C HIS A 63 -14.81 9.96 24.95
N VAL A 64 -15.42 9.03 24.20
CA VAL A 64 -16.40 9.40 23.16
C VAL A 64 -17.71 9.84 23.83
N ALA A 65 -18.40 10.82 23.23
CA ALA A 65 -19.64 11.35 23.81
C ALA A 65 -20.89 10.47 23.56
N SER A 66 -20.82 9.56 22.60
CA SER A 66 -21.90 8.66 22.21
C SER A 66 -21.37 7.25 21.99
N TRP A 67 -22.21 6.25 22.25
CA TRP A 67 -21.84 4.83 22.15
C TRP A 67 -20.53 4.49 22.90
N ASP A 68 -20.33 5.04 24.10
CA ASP A 68 -19.13 4.75 24.90
C ASP A 68 -19.21 3.37 25.59
N PHE A 69 -19.19 2.32 24.79
CA PHE A 69 -19.38 0.94 25.24
C PHE A 69 -18.07 0.24 25.63
N VAL A 70 -16.92 0.91 25.56
CA VAL A 70 -15.62 0.27 25.81
C VAL A 70 -14.87 1.05 26.88
N ASN A 71 -14.67 0.44 28.04
CA ASN A 71 -13.93 1.01 29.16
C ASN A 71 -12.78 0.07 29.56
N ALA A 72 -11.53 0.56 29.56
CA ALA A 72 -10.35 -0.22 29.93
C ALA A 72 -10.27 -1.62 29.27
N SER A 73 -10.59 -1.68 27.96
CA SER A 73 -10.68 -2.91 27.14
C SER A 73 -11.84 -3.86 27.46
N GLN A 74 -12.74 -3.51 28.37
CA GLN A 74 -13.99 -4.23 28.62
C GLN A 74 -15.11 -3.65 27.77
N LEU A 75 -15.85 -4.52 27.07
CA LEU A 75 -17.01 -4.17 26.27
C LEU A 75 -18.28 -4.29 27.11
N GLN A 76 -19.08 -3.23 27.13
CA GLN A 76 -20.40 -3.12 27.75
C GLN A 76 -21.38 -2.52 26.72
N PRO A 77 -21.89 -3.34 25.77
CA PRO A 77 -22.84 -2.87 24.77
C PRO A 77 -24.24 -2.72 25.41
N PRO A 78 -25.17 -2.03 24.75
CA PRO A 78 -26.56 -1.97 25.20
C PRO A 78 -27.16 -3.37 25.36
N SER A 79 -28.02 -3.55 26.36
CA SER A 79 -28.79 -4.78 26.50
C SER A 79 -29.86 -4.84 25.39
N PRO A 80 -30.30 -6.04 24.97
CA PRO A 80 -31.40 -6.17 24.01
C PRO A 80 -32.66 -5.36 24.37
N GLN A 81 -32.96 -5.19 25.66
CA GLN A 81 -34.12 -4.45 26.14
C GLN A 81 -33.97 -2.92 26.05
N ASP A 82 -32.75 -2.41 25.89
CA ASP A 82 -32.48 -0.98 25.75
C ASP A 82 -32.81 -0.44 24.35
N LEU A 83 -33.11 -1.36 23.42
CA LEU A 83 -33.32 -1.12 22.00
C LEU A 83 -34.66 -1.72 21.55
N LEU A 84 -35.30 -1.05 20.61
CA LEU A 84 -36.54 -1.50 19.97
C LEU A 84 -36.33 -1.57 18.47
N VAL A 85 -36.42 -2.78 17.91
CA VAL A 85 -36.46 -3.01 16.47
C VAL A 85 -37.91 -3.14 16.05
N LYS A 86 -38.34 -2.34 15.07
CA LYS A 86 -39.65 -2.42 14.43
C LYS A 86 -39.50 -2.82 12.97
N VAL A 87 -40.30 -3.77 12.53
CA VAL A 87 -40.49 -4.13 11.11
C VAL A 87 -41.89 -3.69 10.72
N GLY A 88 -41.98 -2.60 9.95
CA GLY A 88 -43.22 -1.84 9.82
C GLY A 88 -43.72 -1.39 11.20
N ALA A 89 -44.91 -1.85 11.60
CA ALA A 89 -45.49 -1.55 12.91
C ALA A 89 -45.18 -2.60 14.01
N GLN A 90 -44.59 -3.75 13.64
CA GLN A 90 -44.43 -4.88 14.55
C GLN A 90 -43.06 -4.88 15.24
N PRO A 91 -42.98 -5.03 16.57
CA PRO A 91 -41.70 -5.20 17.25
C PRO A 91 -41.10 -6.57 16.96
N VAL A 92 -39.78 -6.63 16.75
CA VAL A 92 -39.02 -7.87 16.59
C VAL A 92 -37.99 -7.98 17.72
N PRO A 93 -37.98 -9.06 18.52
CA PRO A 93 -37.02 -9.21 19.61
C PRO A 93 -35.56 -9.32 19.11
N ILE A 94 -34.65 -8.75 19.88
CA ILE A 94 -33.19 -8.88 19.69
C ILE A 94 -32.70 -10.04 20.57
N GLN A 95 -31.94 -10.96 19.99
CA GLN A 95 -31.31 -12.09 20.69
C GLN A 95 -29.90 -11.74 21.20
N LEU A 96 -29.06 -11.17 20.34
CA LEU A 96 -27.68 -10.85 20.65
C LEU A 96 -27.33 -9.44 20.18
N VAL A 97 -26.47 -8.77 20.94
CA VAL A 97 -25.90 -7.48 20.61
C VAL A 97 -24.38 -7.62 20.47
N GLY A 98 -23.86 -7.18 19.32
CA GLY A 98 -22.44 -7.15 19.01
C GLY A 98 -21.92 -5.74 18.85
N PHE A 99 -20.62 -5.56 18.99
CA PHE A 99 -19.99 -4.25 18.78
C PHE A 99 -18.62 -4.36 18.14
N LYS A 100 -18.32 -3.40 17.25
CA LYS A 100 -17.00 -3.18 16.64
C LYS A 100 -16.69 -1.69 16.65
N ARG A 101 -15.45 -1.34 17.00
CA ARG A 101 -14.93 0.04 16.92
C ARG A 101 -13.59 0.03 16.20
N ARG A 102 -13.38 1.01 15.32
CA ARG A 102 -12.09 1.26 14.67
C ARG A 102 -11.84 2.75 14.46
N VAL A 103 -10.57 3.13 14.32
CA VAL A 103 -10.23 4.43 13.73
C VAL A 103 -10.64 4.38 12.26
N ALA A 104 -11.60 5.23 11.86
CA ALA A 104 -12.03 5.35 10.47
C ALA A 104 -11.18 6.38 9.72
N TYR A 105 -10.73 7.43 10.40
CA TYR A 105 -9.87 8.48 9.85
C TYR A 105 -9.08 9.15 10.97
N ALA A 106 -7.78 9.39 10.77
CA ALA A 106 -6.92 10.10 11.71
C ALA A 106 -5.68 10.64 10.97
N PRO A 107 -5.80 11.77 10.25
CA PRO A 107 -4.69 12.31 9.49
C PRO A 107 -3.61 12.88 10.42
N LEU A 108 -2.35 12.83 9.97
CA LEU A 108 -1.19 13.19 10.78
C LEU A 108 -1.11 14.69 11.12
N LYS A 109 -1.42 15.57 10.17
CA LYS A 109 -1.15 17.02 10.29
C LYS A 109 -2.16 17.80 11.10
N GLN A 110 -3.44 17.48 10.90
CA GLN A 110 -4.55 18.17 11.53
C GLN A 110 -5.35 17.15 12.31
N ARG A 111 -5.70 17.50 13.55
CA ARG A 111 -6.51 16.60 14.34
C ARG A 111 -7.92 16.48 13.75
N ASP A 112 -8.16 15.39 13.06
CA ASP A 112 -9.49 14.96 12.61
C ASP A 112 -9.63 13.45 12.89
N LEU A 113 -9.88 13.14 14.17
CA LEU A 113 -10.13 11.77 14.59
C LEU A 113 -11.60 11.43 14.33
N ARG A 114 -11.84 10.48 13.44
CA ARG A 114 -13.15 9.90 13.18
C ARG A 114 -13.12 8.44 13.57
N ILE A 115 -14.00 8.06 14.48
CA ILE A 115 -14.08 6.72 15.04
C ILE A 115 -15.33 6.08 14.43
N GLY A 116 -15.14 4.98 13.72
CA GLY A 116 -16.23 4.17 13.20
C GLY A 116 -16.69 3.18 14.25
N ASN A 117 -17.98 3.20 14.55
CA ASN A 117 -18.62 2.30 15.50
C ASN A 117 -19.72 1.53 14.77
N CYS A 118 -19.74 0.20 14.94
CA CYS A 118 -20.74 -0.68 14.37
C CYS A 118 -21.42 -1.45 15.52
N LEU A 119 -22.73 -1.31 15.66
CA LEU A 119 -23.56 -2.09 16.57
C LEU A 119 -24.31 -3.16 15.78
N TYR A 120 -24.17 -4.42 16.16
CA TYR A 120 -24.80 -5.55 15.48
C TYR A 120 -25.98 -6.06 16.29
N LEU A 121 -27.13 -6.28 15.64
CA LEU A 121 -28.32 -6.81 16.30
C LEU A 121 -28.73 -8.11 15.59
N GLN A 122 -28.58 -9.24 16.28
CA GLN A 122 -29.14 -10.52 15.85
C GLN A 122 -30.61 -10.56 16.30
N LEU A 123 -31.52 -10.71 15.35
CA LEU A 123 -32.96 -10.73 15.58
C LEU A 123 -33.46 -12.15 15.85
N ALA A 124 -34.57 -12.25 16.57
CA ALA A 124 -35.21 -13.53 16.87
C ALA A 124 -36.03 -14.11 15.70
N ALA A 125 -36.34 -13.29 14.70
CA ALA A 125 -37.07 -13.69 13.52
C ALA A 125 -36.51 -12.96 12.28
N PRO A 126 -36.50 -13.62 11.11
CA PRO A 126 -36.07 -12.99 9.88
C PRO A 126 -37.07 -11.94 9.39
N ILE A 127 -36.55 -10.94 8.68
CA ILE A 127 -37.28 -9.87 8.02
C ILE A 127 -37.44 -10.23 6.54
N ALA A 128 -38.64 -10.06 6.00
CA ALA A 128 -38.90 -10.33 4.58
C ALA A 128 -38.44 -9.17 3.69
N ASP A 129 -38.16 -9.49 2.43
CA ASP A 129 -37.83 -8.50 1.40
C ASP A 129 -38.94 -7.44 1.27
N GLY A 130 -38.54 -6.20 0.98
CA GLY A 130 -39.41 -5.04 0.85
C GLY A 130 -39.89 -4.43 2.17
N GLN A 131 -39.65 -5.07 3.32
CA GLN A 131 -40.03 -4.51 4.61
C GLN A 131 -39.08 -3.42 5.09
N THR A 132 -39.62 -2.39 5.72
CA THR A 132 -38.84 -1.33 6.37
C THR A 132 -38.57 -1.70 7.83
N VAL A 133 -37.32 -1.55 8.23
CA VAL A 133 -36.81 -1.75 9.59
C VAL A 133 -36.47 -0.40 10.19
N GLN A 134 -36.87 -0.19 11.43
CA GLN A 134 -36.47 0.96 12.24
C GLN A 134 -35.89 0.47 13.56
N VAL A 135 -34.79 1.08 14.00
CA VAL A 135 -34.20 0.83 15.31
C VAL A 135 -34.25 2.11 16.15
N GLN A 136 -34.83 1.99 17.33
CA GLN A 136 -35.00 3.08 18.29
C GLN A 136 -34.34 2.69 19.62
N SER A 137 -33.82 3.67 20.35
CA SER A 137 -33.48 3.44 21.75
C SER A 137 -34.69 3.63 22.65
N VAL A 138 -34.80 2.79 23.68
CA VAL A 138 -35.83 2.87 24.72
C VAL A 138 -35.30 3.59 25.96
N THR A 139 -34.05 3.32 26.34
CA THR A 139 -33.45 3.75 27.62
C THR A 139 -31.98 4.16 27.53
N ALA A 140 -31.31 4.00 26.37
CA ALA A 140 -29.87 4.22 26.28
C ALA A 140 -29.54 5.72 26.23
N SER A 141 -29.06 6.26 27.35
CA SER A 141 -28.61 7.65 27.50
C SER A 141 -27.49 8.07 26.54
N THR A 142 -26.85 7.11 25.87
CA THR A 142 -25.77 7.30 24.90
C THR A 142 -26.23 7.23 23.43
N TRP A 143 -27.55 7.11 23.19
CA TRP A 143 -28.10 7.13 21.83
C TRP A 143 -28.04 8.54 21.23
N PRO A 144 -27.58 8.69 19.97
CA PRO A 144 -27.52 10.00 19.32
C PRO A 144 -28.92 10.62 19.18
N THR A 145 -29.08 11.84 19.68
CA THR A 145 -30.38 12.51 19.94
C THR A 145 -31.23 12.79 18.68
N ASN A 146 -30.71 12.59 17.47
CA ASN A 146 -31.41 12.84 16.20
C ASN A 146 -31.09 11.81 15.10
N ALA A 147 -30.57 10.62 15.45
CA ALA A 147 -30.27 9.60 14.44
C ALA A 147 -31.49 8.69 14.20
N GLU A 148 -31.94 8.64 12.95
CA GLU A 148 -33.02 7.75 12.51
C GLU A 148 -32.45 6.52 11.81
N PHE A 149 -32.21 5.44 12.56
CA PHE A 149 -31.76 4.18 12.00
C PHE A 149 -32.92 3.47 11.30
N VAL A 150 -33.11 3.77 10.02
CA VAL A 150 -34.15 3.22 9.15
C VAL A 150 -33.52 2.63 7.89
N GLY A 151 -34.03 1.50 7.43
CA GLY A 151 -33.58 0.83 6.22
C GLY A 151 -34.66 -0.08 5.65
N THR A 152 -34.61 -0.39 4.37
CA THR A 152 -35.55 -1.32 3.72
C THR A 152 -34.78 -2.54 3.23
N VAL A 153 -35.36 -3.73 3.40
CA VAL A 153 -34.76 -4.99 2.93
C VAL A 153 -34.91 -5.10 1.41
N ASP A 154 -34.06 -4.39 0.67
CA ASP A 154 -33.96 -4.56 -0.78
C ASP A 154 -33.18 -5.86 -1.09
N PRO A 155 -33.71 -6.77 -1.92
CA PRO A 155 -32.99 -7.98 -2.37
C PRO A 155 -31.67 -7.69 -3.09
N LEU A 156 -31.52 -6.48 -3.63
CA LEU A 156 -30.33 -5.98 -4.32
C LEU A 156 -29.60 -4.89 -3.54
N ARG A 157 -29.88 -4.73 -2.23
CA ARG A 157 -29.07 -3.85 -1.37
C ARG A 157 -27.60 -4.22 -1.43
N VAL A 158 -26.72 -3.22 -1.43
CA VAL A 158 -25.27 -3.45 -1.36
C VAL A 158 -24.96 -4.07 0.00
N ASN A 159 -24.25 -5.19 0.01
CA ASN A 159 -23.85 -5.88 1.24
C ASN A 159 -22.32 -5.94 1.37
N PRO A 160 -21.73 -5.38 2.45
CA PRO A 160 -20.28 -5.40 2.68
C PRO A 160 -19.72 -6.80 2.94
N ALA A 161 -20.56 -7.82 3.12
CA ALA A 161 -20.14 -9.21 3.21
C ALA A 161 -19.80 -9.83 1.85
N ILE A 162 -20.13 -9.19 0.73
CA ILE A 162 -19.93 -9.74 -0.63
C ILE A 162 -18.80 -8.98 -1.33
N HIS A 163 -17.65 -9.64 -1.47
CA HIS A 163 -16.40 -9.07 -1.99
C HIS A 163 -16.12 -9.57 -3.41
N VAL A 164 -16.11 -8.65 -4.36
CA VAL A 164 -15.78 -8.89 -5.77
C VAL A 164 -14.57 -8.03 -6.16
N ASN A 165 -13.90 -8.37 -7.26
CA ASN A 165 -13.00 -7.44 -7.92
C ASN A 165 -13.84 -6.31 -8.53
N GLN A 166 -13.78 -5.11 -7.95
CA GLN A 166 -14.62 -3.97 -8.34
C GLN A 166 -14.26 -3.36 -9.70
N ILE A 167 -13.07 -3.64 -10.24
CA ILE A 167 -12.75 -3.28 -11.63
C ILE A 167 -13.38 -4.30 -12.57
N GLY A 168 -13.21 -5.59 -12.27
CA GLY A 168 -13.86 -6.66 -13.01
C GLY A 168 -13.03 -7.92 -13.18
N TYR A 169 -13.39 -8.72 -14.18
CA TYR A 169 -12.77 -9.98 -14.53
C TYR A 169 -12.62 -10.13 -16.05
N VAL A 170 -11.53 -10.73 -16.51
CA VAL A 170 -11.34 -11.10 -17.92
C VAL A 170 -12.17 -12.36 -18.23
N PRO A 171 -12.94 -12.43 -19.34
CA PRO A 171 -13.80 -13.55 -19.70
C PRO A 171 -13.11 -14.92 -19.68
N SER A 172 -11.86 -15.02 -20.12
CA SER A 172 -11.12 -16.28 -20.19
C SER A 172 -10.42 -16.68 -18.87
N PHE A 173 -10.34 -15.77 -17.89
CA PHE A 173 -9.58 -15.98 -16.65
C PHE A 173 -10.45 -16.48 -15.49
N PRO A 174 -9.85 -17.02 -14.41
CA PRO A 174 -10.56 -17.36 -13.20
C PRO A 174 -11.30 -16.17 -12.58
N LYS A 175 -12.52 -16.40 -12.12
CA LYS A 175 -13.40 -15.36 -11.55
C LYS A 175 -13.95 -15.86 -10.22
N ARG A 176 -13.48 -15.24 -9.15
CA ARG A 176 -13.81 -15.63 -7.78
C ARG A 176 -14.21 -14.41 -6.97
N ALA A 177 -15.23 -14.58 -6.17
CA ALA A 177 -15.67 -13.63 -5.16
C ALA A 177 -15.65 -14.31 -3.79
N MET A 178 -15.44 -13.51 -2.75
CA MET A 178 -15.45 -13.98 -1.37
C MET A 178 -16.69 -13.45 -0.65
N VAL A 179 -17.33 -14.30 0.13
CA VAL A 179 -18.49 -13.96 0.96
C VAL A 179 -18.14 -14.21 2.42
N GLY A 180 -18.10 -13.14 3.22
CA GLY A 180 -17.68 -13.18 4.61
C GLY A 180 -17.64 -11.78 5.24
N TYR A 181 -17.94 -11.71 6.54
CA TYR A 181 -17.90 -10.45 7.28
C TYR A 181 -17.60 -10.68 8.76
N TYR A 182 -16.94 -9.70 9.39
CA TYR A 182 -16.58 -9.75 10.81
C TYR A 182 -17.42 -8.77 11.64
N LEU A 183 -18.14 -9.33 12.61
CA LEU A 183 -19.17 -8.67 13.42
C LEU A 183 -18.61 -8.19 14.78
N GLY A 184 -17.30 -7.95 14.87
CA GLY A 184 -16.65 -7.55 16.12
C GLY A 184 -16.78 -8.62 17.19
N SER A 185 -17.40 -8.27 18.33
CA SER A 185 -17.56 -9.18 19.47
C SER A 185 -18.44 -10.41 19.19
N LEU A 186 -19.21 -10.45 18.11
CA LEU A 186 -19.96 -11.65 17.68
C LEU A 186 -19.14 -12.59 16.78
N GLY A 187 -17.91 -12.23 16.45
CA GLY A 187 -17.03 -13.03 15.60
C GLY A 187 -17.44 -13.01 14.14
N GLU A 188 -17.19 -14.11 13.44
CA GLU A 188 -17.49 -14.24 12.02
C GLU A 188 -18.97 -14.50 11.75
N MET A 189 -19.51 -13.76 10.79
CA MET A 189 -20.89 -13.85 10.32
C MET A 189 -21.18 -15.26 9.75
N ASN A 190 -22.38 -15.78 10.04
CA ASN A 190 -22.88 -16.98 9.38
C ASN A 190 -23.41 -16.60 7.99
N ILE A 191 -22.98 -17.33 6.95
CA ILE A 191 -23.39 -17.08 5.56
C ILE A 191 -24.48 -18.08 5.16
N PRO A 192 -25.64 -17.63 4.62
CA PRO A 192 -26.72 -18.49 4.15
C PRO A 192 -26.35 -19.15 2.80
N ALA A 193 -25.41 -20.08 2.83
CA ALA A 193 -24.79 -20.66 1.63
C ALA A 193 -25.66 -21.68 0.87
N SER A 194 -26.77 -22.15 1.46
CA SER A 194 -27.57 -23.26 0.91
C SER A 194 -28.20 -22.94 -0.45
N ALA A 195 -28.57 -21.68 -0.70
CA ALA A 195 -29.12 -21.22 -1.97
C ALA A 195 -28.05 -20.82 -3.00
N GLY A 196 -26.76 -20.95 -2.65
CA GLY A 196 -25.65 -20.55 -3.52
C GLY A 196 -25.58 -19.05 -3.78
N PHE A 197 -25.17 -18.69 -5.00
CA PHE A 197 -25.12 -17.31 -5.47
C PHE A 197 -25.68 -17.20 -6.89
N LYS A 198 -26.00 -15.97 -7.28
CA LYS A 198 -26.45 -15.59 -8.61
C LYS A 198 -25.59 -14.46 -9.15
N LEU A 199 -25.44 -14.39 -10.46
CA LEU A 199 -25.06 -13.15 -11.12
C LEU A 199 -26.31 -12.54 -11.75
N VAL A 200 -26.47 -11.24 -11.57
CA VAL A 200 -27.53 -10.46 -12.20
C VAL A 200 -26.92 -9.38 -13.07
N ASN A 201 -27.57 -9.05 -14.18
CA ASN A 201 -27.21 -7.88 -14.98
C ASN A 201 -27.39 -6.61 -14.14
N ALA A 202 -26.36 -5.77 -14.07
CA ALA A 202 -26.35 -4.60 -13.18
C ALA A 202 -27.45 -3.57 -13.51
N LYS A 203 -27.86 -3.49 -14.79
CA LYS A 203 -28.88 -2.54 -15.27
C LYS A 203 -30.30 -3.07 -15.12
N THR A 204 -30.54 -4.33 -15.48
CA THR A 204 -31.91 -4.89 -15.53
C THR A 204 -32.28 -5.69 -14.28
N GLY A 205 -31.31 -6.10 -13.47
CA GLY A 205 -31.53 -7.03 -12.36
C GLY A 205 -31.87 -8.46 -12.80
N ALA A 206 -31.83 -8.76 -14.11
CA ALA A 206 -32.13 -10.08 -14.64
C ALA A 206 -31.03 -11.07 -14.21
N GLU A 207 -31.45 -12.22 -13.69
CA GLU A 207 -30.56 -13.34 -13.39
C GLU A 207 -30.01 -13.96 -14.68
N ILE A 208 -28.69 -14.14 -14.72
CA ILE A 208 -27.98 -14.61 -15.91
C ILE A 208 -27.08 -15.82 -15.64
N TYR A 209 -26.82 -16.12 -14.38
CA TYR A 209 -25.99 -17.24 -13.95
C TYR A 209 -26.30 -17.60 -12.49
N GLN A 210 -26.13 -18.86 -12.14
CA GLN A 210 -26.24 -19.37 -10.77
C GLN A 210 -25.08 -20.32 -10.48
N GLY A 211 -24.62 -20.33 -9.23
CA GLY A 211 -23.54 -21.21 -8.78
C GLY A 211 -23.65 -21.53 -7.30
N THR A 212 -22.78 -22.42 -6.82
CA THR A 212 -22.73 -22.82 -5.40
C THR A 212 -21.74 -21.96 -4.62
N LEU A 213 -22.02 -21.78 -3.33
CA LEU A 213 -21.07 -21.19 -2.40
C LEU A 213 -20.30 -22.31 -1.67
N ASN A 214 -18.98 -22.32 -1.81
CA ASN A 214 -18.13 -23.32 -1.18
C ASN A 214 -17.40 -22.71 0.01
N ARG A 215 -17.44 -23.35 1.17
CA ARG A 215 -16.71 -22.87 2.35
C ARG A 215 -15.21 -22.89 2.07
N ARG A 216 -14.53 -21.77 2.29
CA ARG A 216 -13.09 -21.59 2.06
C ARG A 216 -12.41 -21.07 3.34
N PRO A 217 -12.11 -21.96 4.31
CA PRO A 217 -11.37 -21.56 5.50
C PRO A 217 -9.92 -21.21 5.14
N ASP A 218 -9.37 -20.19 5.81
CA ASP A 218 -7.95 -19.86 5.70
C ASP A 218 -7.13 -20.58 6.78
N TYR A 219 -5.83 -20.78 6.54
CA TYR A 219 -4.96 -21.58 7.41
C TYR A 219 -3.62 -20.87 7.65
N GLY A 220 -2.89 -21.28 8.70
CA GLY A 220 -1.56 -20.76 9.01
C GLY A 220 -1.51 -19.60 10.02
N TYR A 221 -2.67 -19.07 10.45
CA TYR A 221 -2.72 -18.12 11.55
C TYR A 221 -2.42 -18.77 12.90
N LYS A 222 -1.76 -18.01 13.77
CA LYS A 222 -1.46 -18.42 15.16
C LYS A 222 -2.40 -17.77 16.19
N TYR A 223 -3.40 -17.00 15.74
CA TYR A 223 -4.36 -16.29 16.59
C TYR A 223 -5.52 -17.21 17.03
N ALA A 224 -6.11 -16.91 18.19
CA ALA A 224 -7.32 -17.57 18.69
C ALA A 224 -8.41 -16.53 18.99
N PRO A 225 -9.65 -16.69 18.47
CA PRO A 225 -10.07 -17.72 17.50
C PRO A 225 -9.35 -17.58 16.15
N LEU A 226 -9.26 -18.68 15.40
CA LEU A 226 -8.71 -18.66 14.04
C LEU A 226 -9.58 -17.76 13.15
N PRO A 227 -9.01 -16.80 12.40
CA PRO A 227 -9.77 -15.95 11.49
C PRO A 227 -10.09 -16.65 10.17
N TYR A 228 -11.07 -16.11 9.44
CA TYR A 228 -11.55 -16.52 8.12
C TYR A 228 -12.05 -17.96 8.04
N GLN A 229 -12.68 -18.48 9.09
CA GLN A 229 -13.17 -19.86 9.15
C GLN A 229 -14.60 -20.04 8.58
N LYS A 230 -15.35 -18.96 8.42
CA LYS A 230 -16.72 -18.92 7.87
C LYS A 230 -16.79 -18.10 6.58
N ALA A 231 -15.66 -17.91 5.90
CA ALA A 231 -15.64 -17.36 4.56
C ALA A 231 -16.08 -18.40 3.52
N PHE A 232 -16.75 -17.94 2.47
CA PHE A 232 -17.19 -18.75 1.34
C PHE A 232 -16.66 -18.15 0.03
N GLU A 233 -16.40 -19.02 -0.94
CA GLU A 233 -16.02 -18.66 -2.29
C GLU A 233 -17.18 -18.90 -3.25
N ALA A 234 -17.43 -17.91 -4.11
CA ALA A 234 -18.23 -18.05 -5.31
C ALA A 234 -17.30 -18.09 -6.52
N ASP A 235 -17.15 -19.27 -7.14
CA ASP A 235 -16.41 -19.43 -8.39
C ASP A 235 -17.39 -19.41 -9.57
N PHE A 236 -17.25 -18.41 -10.43
CA PHE A 236 -18.02 -18.23 -11.66
C PHE A 236 -17.09 -18.14 -12.87
N SER A 237 -15.95 -18.85 -12.81
CA SER A 237 -14.95 -18.83 -13.89
C SER A 237 -15.52 -19.29 -15.23
N SER A 238 -16.50 -20.21 -15.22
CA SER A 238 -17.20 -20.69 -16.42
C SER A 238 -18.09 -19.63 -17.10
N PHE A 239 -18.43 -18.55 -16.40
CA PHE A 239 -19.20 -17.45 -16.96
C PHE A 239 -18.29 -16.50 -17.74
N THR A 240 -18.56 -16.32 -19.03
CA THR A 240 -17.68 -15.57 -19.95
C THR A 240 -18.38 -14.43 -20.68
N ASN A 241 -19.70 -14.29 -20.56
CA ASN A 241 -20.43 -13.27 -21.31
C ASN A 241 -20.03 -11.86 -20.83
N ALA A 242 -19.54 -11.05 -21.75
CA ALA A 242 -19.16 -9.68 -21.44
C ALA A 242 -20.36 -8.85 -20.95
N GLY A 243 -20.12 -7.93 -20.02
CA GLY A 243 -21.16 -7.06 -19.46
C GLY A 243 -20.86 -6.59 -18.04
N GLU A 244 -21.80 -5.85 -17.47
CA GLU A 244 -21.74 -5.36 -16.09
C GLU A 244 -22.72 -6.14 -15.21
N TYR A 245 -22.22 -6.67 -14.11
CA TYR A 245 -22.94 -7.62 -13.27
C TYR A 245 -22.81 -7.29 -11.79
N ARG A 246 -23.72 -7.86 -10.98
CA ARG A 246 -23.61 -7.90 -9.53
C ARG A 246 -23.71 -9.35 -9.08
N LEU A 247 -22.94 -9.72 -8.07
CA LEU A 247 -23.07 -11.01 -7.41
C LEU A 247 -24.10 -10.89 -6.29
N VAL A 248 -25.10 -11.76 -6.30
CA VAL A 248 -26.21 -11.78 -5.35
C VAL A 248 -26.15 -13.07 -4.55
N VAL A 249 -26.23 -12.97 -3.23
CA VAL A 249 -26.45 -14.12 -2.35
C VAL A 249 -27.86 -13.99 -1.78
N PRO A 250 -28.78 -14.94 -2.07
CA PRO A 250 -30.14 -14.89 -1.55
C PRO A 250 -30.19 -14.66 -0.04
N GLY A 251 -30.96 -13.66 0.39
CA GLY A 251 -31.06 -13.21 1.78
C GLY A 251 -29.99 -12.19 2.20
N LEU A 252 -28.81 -12.16 1.60
CA LEU A 252 -27.78 -11.16 1.93
C LEU A 252 -27.89 -9.88 1.09
N GLY A 253 -28.29 -9.98 -0.17
CA GLY A 253 -28.25 -8.85 -1.09
C GLY A 253 -27.17 -9.03 -2.15
N ALA A 254 -26.57 -7.93 -2.59
CA ALA A 254 -25.72 -7.89 -3.76
C ALA A 254 -24.38 -7.17 -3.52
N SER A 255 -23.37 -7.51 -4.33
CA SER A 255 -22.11 -6.78 -4.40
C SER A 255 -22.30 -5.37 -5.01
N LEU A 256 -21.22 -4.57 -5.01
CA LEU A 256 -21.08 -3.49 -5.99
C LEU A 256 -21.01 -4.07 -7.42
N PRO A 257 -21.39 -3.28 -8.45
CA PRO A 257 -21.26 -3.71 -9.83
C PRO A 257 -19.79 -3.93 -10.21
N PHE A 258 -19.56 -4.86 -11.15
CA PHE A 258 -18.25 -5.16 -11.72
C PHE A 258 -18.39 -5.57 -13.18
N LEU A 259 -17.32 -5.41 -13.96
CA LEU A 259 -17.28 -5.81 -15.37
C LEU A 259 -16.81 -7.25 -15.53
N VAL A 260 -17.38 -7.95 -16.51
CA VAL A 260 -16.71 -9.07 -17.19
C VAL A 260 -16.39 -8.55 -18.58
N ASP A 261 -15.11 -8.29 -18.87
CA ASP A 261 -14.69 -7.65 -20.13
C ASP A 261 -13.21 -7.92 -20.42
N GLU A 262 -12.84 -8.08 -21.68
CA GLU A 262 -11.44 -8.32 -22.11
C GLU A 262 -10.52 -7.15 -21.73
N GLY A 263 -11.05 -5.92 -21.68
CA GLY A 263 -10.31 -4.71 -21.34
C GLY A 263 -9.96 -4.56 -19.85
N VAL A 264 -10.48 -5.41 -18.96
CA VAL A 264 -10.24 -5.31 -17.51
C VAL A 264 -8.74 -5.37 -17.17
N ALA A 265 -8.00 -6.32 -17.76
CA ALA A 265 -6.57 -6.45 -17.51
C ALA A 265 -5.78 -5.21 -17.95
N MET A 266 -6.15 -4.63 -19.11
CA MET A 266 -5.53 -3.40 -19.60
C MET A 266 -5.87 -2.18 -18.73
N ALA A 267 -7.06 -2.13 -18.13
CA ALA A 267 -7.40 -1.07 -17.18
C ALA A 267 -6.47 -1.10 -15.95
N PHE A 268 -6.13 -2.30 -15.44
CA PHE A 268 -5.14 -2.46 -14.38
C PHE A 268 -3.75 -1.99 -14.84
N ALA A 269 -3.25 -2.53 -15.96
CA ALA A 269 -1.92 -2.20 -16.47
C ALA A 269 -1.74 -0.68 -16.67
N ARG A 270 -2.72 -0.03 -17.31
CA ARG A 270 -2.74 1.42 -17.51
C ARG A 270 -2.80 2.20 -16.20
N THR A 271 -3.59 1.74 -15.22
CA THR A 271 -3.69 2.42 -13.92
C THR A 271 -2.35 2.40 -13.19
N TYR A 272 -1.63 1.27 -13.19
CA TYR A 272 -0.30 1.18 -12.59
C TYR A 272 0.73 2.01 -13.36
N ALA A 273 0.72 1.98 -14.69
CA ALA A 273 1.61 2.80 -15.51
C ALA A 273 1.42 4.30 -15.27
N LEU A 274 0.17 4.77 -15.19
CA LEU A 274 -0.12 6.17 -14.82
C LEU A 274 0.29 6.49 -13.38
N GLY A 275 0.17 5.52 -12.46
CA GLY A 275 0.68 5.65 -11.10
C GLY A 275 2.20 5.87 -11.05
N LEU A 276 2.97 5.10 -11.82
CA LEU A 276 4.42 5.26 -11.98
C LEU A 276 4.74 6.61 -12.63
N TYR A 277 4.10 6.94 -13.75
CA TYR A 277 4.25 8.25 -14.40
C TYR A 277 4.03 9.41 -13.42
N HIS A 278 3.00 9.34 -12.56
CA HIS A 278 2.75 10.39 -11.57
C HIS A 278 3.85 10.52 -10.51
N GLN A 279 4.60 9.45 -10.26
CA GLN A 279 5.70 9.43 -9.32
C GLN A 279 7.03 9.85 -9.96
N ARG A 280 7.11 10.09 -11.28
CA ARG A 280 8.36 10.54 -11.90
C ARG A 280 8.84 11.86 -11.28
N CYS A 281 10.12 11.88 -10.93
CA CYS A 281 10.85 13.03 -10.39
C CYS A 281 11.70 13.67 -11.49
N GLY A 282 11.98 14.98 -11.42
CA GLY A 282 12.78 15.66 -12.45
C GLY A 282 12.00 16.06 -13.70
N THR A 283 10.68 15.86 -13.72
CA THR A 283 9.79 16.19 -14.84
C THR A 283 8.44 16.72 -14.36
N ASN A 284 7.66 17.26 -15.28
CA ASN A 284 6.29 17.71 -15.04
C ASN A 284 5.27 16.59 -15.30
N ASN A 285 4.12 16.70 -14.64
CA ASN A 285 2.92 15.97 -15.03
C ASN A 285 2.00 16.93 -15.81
N THR A 286 1.58 16.52 -17.00
CA THR A 286 0.80 17.39 -17.90
C THR A 286 -0.35 16.65 -18.61
N LEU A 287 -1.33 17.44 -19.06
CA LEU A 287 -2.27 17.03 -20.11
C LEU A 287 -1.49 16.76 -21.43
N PRO A 288 -1.96 15.84 -22.29
CA PRO A 288 -3.18 15.04 -22.15
C PRO A 288 -3.03 13.75 -21.31
N PHE A 289 -1.83 13.43 -20.82
CA PHE A 289 -1.55 12.16 -20.15
C PHE A 289 -2.24 12.04 -18.80
N THR A 290 -2.28 13.13 -18.03
CA THR A 290 -2.97 13.17 -16.74
C THR A 290 -3.63 14.50 -16.44
N ARG A 291 -4.70 14.44 -15.64
CA ARG A 291 -5.33 15.62 -15.02
C ARG A 291 -4.64 16.08 -13.73
N PHE A 292 -3.79 15.25 -13.15
CA PHE A 292 -3.06 15.54 -11.91
C PHE A 292 -1.72 16.19 -12.26
N VAL A 293 -1.77 17.48 -12.58
CA VAL A 293 -0.63 18.22 -13.11
C VAL A 293 0.23 18.86 -12.01
N HIS A 294 1.53 18.92 -12.26
CA HIS A 294 2.50 19.70 -11.48
C HIS A 294 3.66 20.13 -12.39
N ALA A 295 4.36 21.20 -12.04
CA ALA A 295 5.56 21.62 -12.80
C ALA A 295 6.76 20.68 -12.54
N ALA A 296 7.85 20.84 -13.28
CA ALA A 296 9.03 20.01 -13.07
C ALA A 296 9.60 20.17 -11.66
N CYS A 297 9.93 19.06 -11.00
CA CYS A 297 10.37 19.01 -9.61
C CYS A 297 11.85 18.62 -9.46
N HIS A 298 12.45 18.97 -8.33
CA HIS A 298 13.81 18.54 -7.90
C HIS A 298 14.90 18.60 -9.00
N LEU A 299 14.88 19.65 -9.82
CA LEU A 299 15.85 19.86 -10.91
C LEU A 299 17.24 20.27 -10.41
N ALA A 300 17.34 20.75 -9.17
CA ALA A 300 18.61 21.17 -8.60
C ALA A 300 19.45 19.95 -8.18
N PRO A 301 20.77 19.96 -8.40
CA PRO A 301 21.62 18.85 -7.97
C PRO A 301 21.63 18.73 -6.44
N ALA A 302 21.61 17.47 -5.97
CA ALA A 302 21.77 17.16 -4.56
C ALA A 302 23.18 17.49 -4.08
N SER A 303 23.31 17.71 -2.78
CA SER A 303 24.61 17.97 -2.16
C SER A 303 25.19 16.69 -1.56
N VAL A 304 26.50 16.50 -1.69
CA VAL A 304 27.23 15.52 -0.88
C VAL A 304 27.43 16.13 0.52
N PRO A 305 27.01 15.47 1.62
CA PRO A 305 26.99 16.05 2.96
C PRO A 305 28.39 16.07 3.62
N SER A 306 29.34 16.77 3.01
CA SER A 306 30.76 16.85 3.40
C SER A 306 31.28 18.30 3.21
N PRO A 307 31.89 18.94 4.22
CA PRO A 307 32.12 18.43 5.57
C PRO A 307 30.83 18.35 6.39
N TRP A 308 30.74 17.38 7.30
CA TRP A 308 29.61 17.13 8.21
C TRP A 308 29.09 18.40 8.86
N SER A 309 29.98 19.34 9.21
CA SER A 309 29.64 20.56 9.95
C SER A 309 28.62 21.45 9.23
N SER A 310 28.50 21.30 7.90
CA SER A 310 27.53 22.02 7.06
C SER A 310 26.19 21.27 6.86
N PHE A 311 26.05 20.08 7.45
CA PHE A 311 24.94 19.14 7.24
C PHE A 311 24.52 18.46 8.55
N ALA A 312 24.47 19.23 9.65
CA ALA A 312 24.18 18.71 10.98
C ALA A 312 22.85 17.94 11.04
N PHE A 313 21.79 18.43 10.38
CA PHE A 313 20.51 17.72 10.30
C PHE A 313 20.68 16.34 9.67
N THR A 314 21.19 16.29 8.43
CA THR A 314 21.41 15.04 7.67
C THR A 314 22.17 14.00 8.49
N TRP A 315 23.27 14.42 9.10
CA TRP A 315 24.14 13.51 9.84
C TRP A 315 23.55 13.06 11.19
N ASN A 316 22.80 13.91 11.87
CA ASN A 316 22.04 13.52 13.06
C ASN A 316 20.97 12.48 12.69
N THR A 317 20.24 12.69 11.59
CA THR A 317 19.24 11.76 11.09
C THR A 317 19.86 10.41 10.72
N ILE A 318 20.95 10.39 9.95
CA ILE A 318 21.70 9.16 9.61
C ILE A 318 22.13 8.43 10.89
N SER A 319 22.74 9.13 11.85
CA SER A 319 23.19 8.51 13.11
C SER A 319 22.02 7.95 13.92
N ASN A 320 20.85 8.58 13.90
CA ASN A 320 19.68 8.11 14.61
C ASN A 320 19.14 6.81 14.00
N TYR A 321 19.02 6.75 12.67
CA TYR A 321 18.59 5.53 11.97
C TYR A 321 19.59 4.39 12.10
N ALA A 322 20.90 4.67 11.96
CA ALA A 322 21.94 3.65 12.11
C ALA A 322 22.01 3.04 13.52
N ARG A 323 21.39 3.70 14.52
CA ARG A 323 21.26 3.21 15.91
C ARG A 323 20.05 2.34 16.19
N GLN A 324 19.06 2.36 15.31
CA GLN A 324 17.88 1.52 15.48
C GLN A 324 18.26 0.06 15.17
N LEU A 325 17.90 -0.84 16.08
CA LEU A 325 18.07 -2.28 15.88
C LEU A 325 16.85 -2.82 15.15
N ASN A 326 17.07 -3.70 14.16
CA ASN A 326 16.01 -4.47 13.54
C ASN A 326 15.76 -5.71 14.41
N SER A 327 14.51 -6.01 14.76
CA SER A 327 14.20 -7.24 15.51
C SER A 327 14.50 -8.50 14.71
N ASP A 328 14.40 -8.41 13.38
CA ASP A 328 14.66 -9.52 12.48
C ASP A 328 16.17 -9.66 12.18
N ASN A 329 16.97 -8.63 12.49
CA ASN A 329 18.41 -8.62 12.22
C ASN A 329 19.20 -7.91 13.35
N PRO A 330 19.87 -8.68 14.24
CA PRO A 330 20.56 -8.14 15.40
C PRO A 330 21.78 -7.29 15.01
N ARG A 331 22.49 -6.75 16.01
CA ARG A 331 23.59 -5.81 15.78
C ARG A 331 24.65 -6.36 14.80
N GLN A 332 24.89 -5.59 13.75
CA GLN A 332 25.88 -5.88 12.70
C GLN A 332 27.32 -5.80 13.19
N ARG A 333 28.24 -6.50 12.50
CA ARG A 333 29.69 -6.47 12.79
C ARG A 333 30.37 -5.16 12.39
N ALA A 334 29.95 -4.56 11.29
CA ALA A 334 30.48 -3.29 10.84
C ALA A 334 30.31 -2.20 11.90
N ARG A 335 31.22 -1.23 11.90
CA ARG A 335 31.10 -0.07 12.79
C ARG A 335 29.83 0.72 12.45
N GLN A 336 29.13 1.16 13.49
CA GLN A 336 27.95 1.98 13.35
C GLN A 336 28.27 3.33 12.72
N LEU A 337 27.44 3.76 11.77
CA LEU A 337 27.58 5.05 11.11
C LEU A 337 27.07 6.19 12.00
N THR A 338 27.92 6.64 12.91
CA THR A 338 27.59 7.74 13.83
C THR A 338 28.02 9.10 13.31
N ASN A 339 28.99 9.14 12.38
CA ASN A 339 29.46 10.36 11.74
C ASN A 339 30.21 10.15 10.43
N GLU A 340 30.57 11.26 9.79
CA GLU A 340 31.27 11.27 8.50
C GLU A 340 32.57 10.47 8.55
N ALA A 341 33.34 10.57 9.65
CA ALA A 341 34.58 9.81 9.83
C ALA A 341 34.32 8.31 10.10
N ALA A 342 33.10 7.94 10.51
CA ALA A 342 32.67 6.57 10.74
C ALA A 342 32.21 5.85 9.46
N GLN A 343 32.17 6.50 8.30
CA GLN A 343 31.85 5.84 7.02
C GLN A 343 32.88 4.76 6.68
N LEU A 344 32.45 3.52 6.43
CA LEU A 344 33.35 2.52 5.83
C LEU A 344 33.73 2.88 4.39
N TYR A 345 32.80 3.54 3.68
CA TYR A 345 32.96 3.94 2.29
C TYR A 345 32.79 5.46 2.14
N PRO A 346 33.86 6.25 2.38
CA PRO A 346 33.78 7.71 2.28
C PRO A 346 33.35 8.19 0.89
N PHE A 347 32.68 9.34 0.85
CA PHE A 347 32.40 10.05 -0.40
C PHE A 347 33.69 10.40 -1.15
N VAL A 348 33.80 9.95 -2.39
CA VAL A 348 34.90 10.34 -3.29
C VAL A 348 34.53 11.65 -3.99
N ASN A 349 33.37 11.70 -4.62
CA ASN A 349 32.81 12.94 -5.13
C ASN A 349 32.46 13.90 -3.99
N LYS A 350 32.62 15.19 -4.23
CA LYS A 350 32.32 16.28 -3.28
C LYS A 350 31.45 17.33 -3.95
N GLY A 351 30.77 18.16 -3.16
CA GLY A 351 29.97 19.27 -3.68
C GLY A 351 28.60 18.81 -4.16
N LYS A 352 28.35 18.89 -5.48
CA LYS A 352 27.04 18.68 -6.10
C LYS A 352 27.04 17.46 -7.00
N VAL A 353 25.96 16.70 -6.97
CA VAL A 353 25.73 15.52 -7.80
C VAL A 353 24.37 15.63 -8.49
N ASP A 354 24.31 15.34 -9.78
CA ASP A 354 23.04 15.25 -10.49
C ASP A 354 22.28 14.02 -10.00
N VAL A 355 21.04 14.22 -9.58
CA VAL A 355 20.12 13.18 -9.09
C VAL A 355 18.73 13.35 -9.68
N SER A 356 18.61 14.12 -10.78
CA SER A 356 17.36 14.32 -11.52
C SER A 356 16.91 13.03 -12.19
N GLY A 357 15.58 12.87 -12.36
CA GLY A 357 14.97 11.63 -12.86
C GLY A 357 14.54 10.70 -11.74
N GLY A 358 14.14 9.48 -12.13
CA GLY A 358 13.69 8.42 -11.24
C GLY A 358 12.27 8.65 -10.73
N HIS A 359 11.87 7.90 -9.71
CA HIS A 359 10.54 7.98 -9.08
C HIS A 359 10.63 8.40 -7.62
N HIS A 360 9.71 9.27 -7.18
CA HIS A 360 9.42 9.47 -5.77
C HIS A 360 9.00 8.12 -5.17
N ASP A 361 9.68 7.70 -4.10
CA ASP A 361 9.58 6.33 -3.58
C ASP A 361 8.18 5.99 -3.03
N ALA A 362 7.56 6.97 -2.37
CA ALA A 362 6.27 6.79 -1.71
C ALA A 362 5.46 8.10 -1.67
N GLY A 363 4.83 8.39 -0.53
CA GLY A 363 4.09 9.63 -0.32
C GLY A 363 4.96 10.87 -0.09
N ASP A 364 6.27 10.70 0.07
CA ASP A 364 7.28 11.76 0.09
C ASP A 364 8.13 11.73 -1.21
N TYR A 365 9.07 12.66 -1.34
CA TYR A 365 9.87 12.84 -2.56
C TYR A 365 11.31 12.29 -2.47
N SER A 366 11.63 11.51 -1.43
CA SER A 366 12.91 10.79 -1.35
C SER A 366 12.96 9.65 -2.37
N LYS A 367 14.16 9.24 -2.75
CA LYS A 367 14.40 8.18 -3.75
C LYS A 367 15.45 7.21 -3.23
N TYR A 368 15.09 5.95 -3.07
CA TYR A 368 15.90 4.94 -2.39
C TYR A 368 16.51 3.97 -3.39
N THR A 369 17.84 3.87 -3.42
CA THR A 369 18.59 3.09 -4.42
C THR A 369 18.14 1.62 -4.51
N ILE A 370 17.82 0.99 -3.37
CA ILE A 370 17.36 -0.40 -3.32
C ILE A 370 15.95 -0.54 -3.95
N ASN A 371 15.03 0.37 -3.63
CA ASN A 371 13.67 0.36 -4.16
C ASN A 371 13.65 0.71 -5.65
N SER A 372 14.49 1.68 -6.07
CA SER A 372 14.76 2.01 -7.48
C SER A 372 15.25 0.79 -8.26
N ALA A 373 16.24 0.06 -7.72
CA ALA A 373 16.73 -1.17 -8.33
C ALA A 373 15.63 -2.23 -8.44
N ALA A 374 14.82 -2.42 -7.40
CA ALA A 374 13.71 -3.36 -7.41
C ALA A 374 12.62 -2.99 -8.44
N LEU A 375 12.30 -1.71 -8.61
CA LEU A 375 11.37 -1.24 -9.63
C LEU A 375 11.87 -1.60 -11.05
N ILE A 376 13.14 -1.34 -11.33
CA ILE A 376 13.78 -1.75 -12.59
C ILE A 376 13.66 -3.25 -12.79
N HIS A 377 13.96 -4.04 -11.76
CA HIS A 377 13.84 -5.49 -11.80
C HIS A 377 12.44 -5.94 -12.18
N TYR A 378 11.40 -5.39 -11.54
CA TYR A 378 10.02 -5.80 -11.80
C TYR A 378 9.60 -5.53 -13.23
N LEU A 379 9.97 -4.36 -13.77
CA LEU A 379 9.62 -3.96 -15.13
C LEU A 379 10.37 -4.77 -16.18
N VAL A 380 11.69 -4.94 -16.02
CA VAL A 380 12.52 -5.70 -16.98
C VAL A 380 12.19 -7.20 -16.90
N PHE A 381 12.08 -7.75 -15.69
CA PHE A 381 11.69 -9.15 -15.50
C PHE A 381 10.30 -9.43 -16.10
N ALA A 382 9.32 -8.55 -15.94
CA ALA A 382 8.00 -8.76 -16.52
C ALA A 382 8.05 -8.85 -18.05
N VAL A 383 8.88 -8.03 -18.69
CA VAL A 383 9.08 -8.04 -20.15
C VAL A 383 9.80 -9.31 -20.61
N ASP A 384 10.82 -9.75 -19.88
CA ASP A 384 11.61 -10.93 -20.25
C ASP A 384 10.88 -12.25 -19.93
N ALA A 385 10.03 -12.27 -18.89
CA ALA A 385 9.38 -13.49 -18.38
C ALA A 385 7.97 -13.74 -18.92
N PHE A 386 7.23 -12.69 -19.30
CA PHE A 386 5.82 -12.83 -19.69
C PHE A 386 5.62 -12.42 -21.15
N GLU A 387 5.11 -13.37 -21.94
CA GLU A 387 4.80 -13.18 -23.36
C GLU A 387 3.84 -11.98 -23.57
N GLY A 388 4.10 -11.19 -24.60
CA GLY A 388 3.29 -10.01 -24.97
C GLY A 388 3.52 -8.76 -24.12
N VAL A 389 4.14 -8.86 -22.94
CA VAL A 389 4.37 -7.68 -22.07
C VAL A 389 5.32 -6.66 -22.70
N GLY A 390 6.35 -7.13 -23.41
CA GLY A 390 7.27 -6.27 -24.16
C GLY A 390 6.65 -5.53 -25.34
N GLU A 391 5.43 -5.88 -25.74
CA GLU A 391 4.71 -5.27 -26.88
C GLU A 391 3.79 -4.12 -26.45
N LEU A 392 3.63 -3.90 -25.13
CA LEU A 392 2.81 -2.81 -24.59
C LEU A 392 3.46 -1.45 -24.90
N ASP A 393 2.81 -0.68 -25.77
CA ASP A 393 3.21 0.66 -26.25
C ASP A 393 1.98 1.61 -26.31
N ASN A 394 1.01 1.39 -25.42
CA ASN A 394 -0.28 2.10 -25.40
C ASN A 394 -0.85 2.32 -23.99
N LEU A 395 -0.01 2.32 -22.96
CA LEU A 395 -0.42 2.51 -21.57
C LEU A 395 -0.82 3.96 -21.28
N GLY A 396 -0.57 4.89 -22.21
CA GLY A 396 -1.02 6.28 -22.14
C GLY A 396 -0.10 7.18 -21.33
N ILE A 397 1.19 6.82 -21.30
CA ILE A 397 2.29 7.64 -20.78
C ILE A 397 2.93 8.44 -21.94
N PRO A 398 3.81 9.42 -21.68
CA PRO A 398 4.38 10.27 -22.72
C PRO A 398 5.07 9.53 -23.87
N GLU A 399 5.65 8.37 -23.59
CA GLU A 399 6.39 7.55 -24.54
C GLU A 399 5.50 6.60 -25.37
N SER A 400 4.23 6.45 -25.01
CA SER A 400 3.33 5.51 -25.70
C SER A 400 3.10 5.86 -27.17
N GLY A 401 3.21 4.86 -28.03
CA GLY A 401 3.07 4.91 -29.48
C GLY A 401 4.39 5.17 -30.23
N ASP A 402 5.53 5.12 -29.54
CA ASP A 402 6.85 5.42 -30.13
C ASP A 402 7.57 4.18 -30.73
N GLY A 403 6.93 3.01 -30.65
CA GLY A 403 7.45 1.72 -31.11
C GLY A 403 8.36 1.01 -30.10
N LYS A 404 8.43 1.47 -28.84
CA LYS A 404 9.15 0.80 -27.75
C LYS A 404 8.20 0.32 -26.66
N SER A 405 8.68 -0.57 -25.81
CA SER A 405 7.90 -1.02 -24.68
C SER A 405 7.76 0.11 -23.67
N ASP A 406 6.53 0.48 -23.31
CA ASP A 406 6.23 1.44 -22.24
C ASP A 406 6.88 1.00 -20.91
N LEU A 407 6.89 -0.31 -20.62
CA LEU A 407 7.53 -0.84 -19.40
C LEU A 407 9.04 -0.64 -19.43
N LEU A 408 9.69 -0.86 -20.58
CA LEU A 408 11.14 -0.65 -20.69
C LEU A 408 11.51 0.83 -20.76
N ALA A 409 10.63 1.69 -21.29
CA ALA A 409 10.79 3.14 -21.20
C ALA A 409 10.77 3.60 -19.74
N GLU A 410 9.83 3.10 -18.94
CA GLU A 410 9.75 3.37 -17.50
C GLU A 410 10.95 2.78 -16.74
N ALA A 411 11.37 1.56 -17.07
CA ALA A 411 12.57 0.95 -16.48
C ALA A 411 13.83 1.76 -16.82
N LYS A 412 13.93 2.27 -18.05
CA LYS A 412 15.05 3.12 -18.46
C LYS A 412 15.03 4.44 -17.68
N TRP A 413 13.87 5.08 -17.49
CA TRP A 413 13.74 6.30 -16.69
C TRP A 413 14.32 6.13 -15.28
N GLU A 414 14.00 5.01 -14.64
CA GLU A 414 14.53 4.68 -13.31
C GLU A 414 16.03 4.31 -13.36
N ALA A 415 16.46 3.54 -14.37
CA ALA A 415 17.86 3.16 -14.53
C ALA A 415 18.78 4.35 -14.85
N ASP A 416 18.30 5.35 -15.61
CA ASP A 416 19.03 6.58 -15.89
C ASP A 416 19.32 7.34 -14.59
N PHE A 417 18.34 7.37 -13.67
CA PHE A 417 18.51 7.94 -12.34
C PHE A 417 19.47 7.11 -11.48
N LEU A 418 19.26 5.80 -11.41
CA LEU A 418 20.07 4.89 -10.60
C LEU A 418 21.55 4.96 -10.99
N ALA A 419 21.84 5.03 -12.29
CA ALA A 419 23.20 5.16 -12.83
C ALA A 419 23.91 6.45 -12.37
N LYS A 420 23.17 7.55 -12.12
CA LYS A 420 23.74 8.81 -11.61
C LYS A 420 24.16 8.72 -10.13
N LEU A 421 23.67 7.72 -9.39
CA LEU A 421 24.00 7.55 -7.98
C LEU A 421 25.35 6.85 -7.75
N GLN A 422 26.06 6.44 -8.81
CA GLN A 422 27.40 5.85 -8.70
C GLN A 422 28.46 6.93 -8.38
N ASP A 423 29.16 6.75 -7.27
CA ASP A 423 30.33 7.54 -6.90
C ASP A 423 31.58 7.05 -7.66
N ALA A 424 32.65 7.85 -7.67
CA ALA A 424 33.82 7.60 -8.53
C ALA A 424 34.60 6.31 -8.21
N ASP A 425 34.43 5.71 -7.02
CA ASP A 425 35.00 4.40 -6.65
C ASP A 425 34.11 3.21 -7.02
N GLY A 426 32.96 3.45 -7.67
CA GLY A 426 32.02 2.43 -8.13
C GLY A 426 30.88 2.12 -7.15
N GLY A 427 30.96 2.56 -5.89
CA GLY A 427 29.88 2.38 -4.92
C GLY A 427 28.71 3.34 -5.19
N PHE A 428 27.49 2.94 -4.84
CA PHE A 428 26.30 3.75 -5.05
C PHE A 428 25.83 4.40 -3.75
N TYR A 429 25.39 5.66 -3.84
CA TYR A 429 24.75 6.34 -2.71
C TYR A 429 23.51 5.59 -2.25
N PHE A 430 23.21 5.63 -0.96
CA PHE A 430 22.11 4.83 -0.40
C PHE A 430 20.72 5.36 -0.80
N LEU A 431 20.54 6.68 -0.81
CA LEU A 431 19.31 7.36 -1.20
C LEU A 431 19.54 8.86 -1.45
N VAL A 432 18.55 9.51 -2.03
CA VAL A 432 18.40 10.97 -2.14
C VAL A 432 17.34 11.43 -1.14
N TYR A 433 17.70 12.39 -0.27
CA TYR A 433 16.86 12.81 0.86
C TYR A 433 16.76 14.35 0.97
N PRO A 434 15.70 14.89 1.58
CA PRO A 434 15.65 16.30 1.95
C PRO A 434 16.80 16.70 2.89
N ARG A 435 17.41 17.86 2.64
CA ARG A 435 18.61 18.28 3.36
C ARG A 435 18.37 18.61 4.83
N ASN A 436 17.22 19.20 5.16
CA ASN A 436 16.99 19.90 6.43
C ASN A 436 15.76 19.41 7.22
N ARG A 437 15.06 18.37 6.76
CA ARG A 437 13.91 17.77 7.45
C ARG A 437 13.71 16.30 7.06
N GLU A 438 12.90 15.60 7.85
CA GLU A 438 12.44 14.25 7.51
C GLU A 438 11.12 14.36 6.73
N TYR A 439 11.13 13.88 5.49
CA TYR A 439 9.99 13.80 4.57
C TYR A 439 9.37 15.15 4.13
N GLU A 440 9.08 15.24 2.84
CA GLU A 440 8.39 16.37 2.23
C GLU A 440 6.89 16.11 2.20
N ASN A 441 6.21 16.30 3.33
CA ASN A 441 4.81 15.90 3.45
C ASN A 441 3.79 17.04 3.27
N ASP A 442 4.23 18.29 3.08
CA ASP A 442 3.41 19.51 3.11
C ASP A 442 3.64 20.48 1.95
N VAL A 443 4.26 19.99 0.89
CA VAL A 443 4.63 20.78 -0.27
C VAL A 443 4.36 19.97 -1.53
N LEU A 444 4.04 20.66 -2.63
CA LEU A 444 3.99 20.04 -3.96
C LEU A 444 5.43 19.81 -4.47
N PRO A 445 5.69 18.81 -5.33
CA PRO A 445 7.05 18.41 -5.65
C PRO A 445 7.85 19.50 -6.37
N GLU A 446 7.22 20.35 -7.19
CA GLU A 446 7.88 21.47 -7.87
C GLU A 446 8.38 22.57 -6.91
N ARG A 447 7.93 22.54 -5.66
CA ARG A 447 8.37 23.42 -4.57
C ARG A 447 9.15 22.66 -3.52
N GLY A 448 9.62 21.46 -3.85
CA GLY A 448 10.36 20.60 -2.95
C GLY A 448 11.69 21.18 -2.48
N ASP A 449 12.21 20.59 -1.41
CA ASP A 449 13.41 21.04 -0.71
C ASP A 449 14.69 20.74 -1.48
N ALA A 450 15.76 21.45 -1.12
CA ALA A 450 17.10 21.05 -1.51
C ALA A 450 17.44 19.66 -0.94
N GLN A 451 18.04 18.81 -1.78
CA GLN A 451 18.33 17.42 -1.43
C GLN A 451 19.82 17.15 -1.16
N VAL A 452 20.08 16.01 -0.53
CA VAL A 452 21.40 15.43 -0.26
C VAL A 452 21.41 13.96 -0.66
N VAL A 453 22.58 13.45 -1.04
CA VAL A 453 22.81 12.00 -1.11
C VAL A 453 23.27 11.47 0.24
N TRP A 454 22.84 10.26 0.60
CA TRP A 454 23.33 9.58 1.80
C TRP A 454 24.54 8.68 1.49
N PRO A 455 25.37 8.35 2.50
CA PRO A 455 26.57 7.53 2.33
C PRO A 455 26.33 6.21 1.60
N LYS A 456 27.38 5.69 0.97
CA LYS A 456 27.34 4.41 0.24
C LYS A 456 27.35 3.24 1.22
N ASN A 457 26.73 2.14 0.83
CA ASN A 457 26.95 0.83 1.46
C ASN A 457 26.91 -0.29 0.42
N THR A 458 27.19 -1.50 0.87
CA THR A 458 27.21 -2.69 0.01
C THR A 458 25.82 -3.13 -0.43
N ALA A 459 24.78 -2.98 0.38
CA ALA A 459 23.42 -3.40 0.00
C ALA A 459 22.89 -2.57 -1.17
N ALA A 460 22.90 -1.23 -1.05
CA ALA A 460 22.48 -0.33 -2.12
C ALA A 460 23.35 -0.48 -3.38
N THR A 461 24.66 -0.66 -3.21
CA THR A 461 25.56 -0.91 -4.34
C THR A 461 25.24 -2.23 -5.04
N ALA A 462 24.99 -3.31 -4.30
CA ALA A 462 24.68 -4.61 -4.88
C ALA A 462 23.33 -4.61 -5.60
N ALA A 463 22.30 -3.98 -5.02
CA ALA A 463 21.02 -3.79 -5.70
C ALA A 463 21.18 -3.02 -7.02
N ALA A 464 21.95 -1.93 -7.00
CA ALA A 464 22.20 -1.13 -8.20
C ALA A 464 22.98 -1.91 -9.28
N VAL A 465 24.00 -2.67 -8.87
CA VAL A 465 24.76 -3.55 -9.77
C VAL A 465 23.83 -4.55 -10.44
N ALA A 466 22.94 -5.19 -9.67
CA ALA A 466 22.03 -6.19 -10.18
C ALA A 466 21.06 -5.60 -11.22
N ALA A 467 20.35 -4.52 -10.88
CA ALA A 467 19.39 -3.88 -11.77
C ALA A 467 20.05 -3.35 -13.07
N LEU A 468 21.22 -2.72 -12.97
CA LEU A 468 21.94 -2.22 -14.14
C LEU A 468 22.50 -3.34 -15.02
N ALA A 469 22.96 -4.44 -14.43
CA ALA A 469 23.37 -5.63 -15.18
C ALA A 469 22.18 -6.30 -15.88
N GLN A 470 21.01 -6.34 -15.23
CA GLN A 470 19.77 -6.89 -15.82
C GLN A 470 19.33 -6.11 -17.06
N CYS A 471 19.38 -4.78 -17.04
CA CYS A 471 19.16 -3.98 -18.26
C CYS A 471 20.18 -4.32 -19.37
N GLY A 472 21.40 -4.68 -18.98
CA GLY A 472 22.46 -5.12 -19.87
C GLY A 472 22.26 -6.53 -20.44
N SER A 473 21.50 -7.41 -19.77
CA SER A 473 21.24 -8.78 -20.22
C SER A 473 19.91 -8.91 -21.00
N SER A 474 18.90 -8.11 -20.64
CA SER A 474 17.56 -8.16 -21.27
C SER A 474 17.63 -8.01 -22.80
N PRO A 475 17.11 -8.98 -23.57
CA PRO A 475 17.18 -8.95 -25.02
C PRO A 475 16.45 -7.75 -25.63
N LEU A 476 15.23 -7.45 -25.17
CA LEU A 476 14.44 -6.36 -25.73
C LEU A 476 14.98 -5.00 -25.29
N PHE A 477 15.44 -4.86 -24.04
CA PHE A 477 16.06 -3.62 -23.57
C PHE A 477 17.32 -3.27 -24.38
N ARG A 478 18.21 -4.24 -24.62
CA ARG A 478 19.39 -4.03 -25.48
C ARG A 478 19.02 -3.63 -26.90
N LYS A 479 17.95 -4.21 -27.46
CA LYS A 479 17.48 -3.88 -28.80
C LYS A 479 16.94 -2.45 -28.88
N GLN A 480 16.17 -2.01 -27.87
CA GLN A 480 15.52 -0.71 -27.86
C GLN A 480 16.45 0.42 -27.36
N PHE A 481 17.39 0.11 -26.46
CA PHE A 481 18.27 1.08 -25.78
C PHE A 481 19.73 0.58 -25.69
N PRO A 482 20.41 0.29 -26.83
CA PRO A 482 21.70 -0.40 -26.84
C PRO A 482 22.83 0.37 -26.12
N GLU A 483 22.89 1.69 -26.29
CA GLU A 483 23.91 2.53 -25.63
C GLU A 483 23.71 2.55 -24.12
N ALA A 484 22.47 2.73 -23.66
CA ALA A 484 22.13 2.72 -22.24
C ALA A 484 22.48 1.36 -21.61
N ALA A 485 22.07 0.26 -22.25
CA ALA A 485 22.36 -1.09 -21.79
C ALA A 485 23.88 -1.35 -21.62
N SER A 486 24.68 -0.94 -22.62
CA SER A 486 26.14 -1.09 -22.56
C SER A 486 26.76 -0.23 -21.45
N ASN A 487 26.30 1.01 -21.28
CA ASN A 487 26.78 1.90 -20.25
C ASN A 487 26.44 1.37 -18.85
N TYR A 488 25.21 0.92 -18.64
CA TYR A 488 24.73 0.33 -17.39
C TYR A 488 25.53 -0.90 -16.98
N LEU A 489 25.79 -1.83 -17.91
CA LEU A 489 26.62 -3.00 -17.63
C LEU A 489 28.04 -2.61 -17.20
N ALA A 490 28.65 -1.61 -17.86
CA ALA A 490 29.96 -1.12 -17.46
C ALA A 490 29.95 -0.48 -16.06
N GLN A 491 28.86 0.21 -15.68
CA GLN A 491 28.70 0.73 -14.31
C GLN A 491 28.53 -0.42 -13.29
N ALA A 492 27.74 -1.43 -13.63
CA ALA A 492 27.53 -2.61 -12.80
C ALA A 492 28.85 -3.33 -12.51
N GLN A 493 29.73 -3.48 -13.51
CA GLN A 493 31.06 -4.05 -13.33
C GLN A 493 31.95 -3.22 -12.38
N ARG A 494 31.87 -1.88 -12.41
CA ARG A 494 32.57 -1.03 -11.43
C ARG A 494 32.00 -1.17 -10.02
N GLY A 495 30.68 -1.25 -9.88
CA GLY A 495 30.03 -1.52 -8.60
C GLY A 495 30.41 -2.88 -8.03
N TRP A 496 30.51 -3.91 -8.88
CA TRP A 496 31.02 -5.21 -8.47
C TRP A 496 32.45 -5.14 -7.89
N ASN A 497 33.34 -4.38 -8.55
CA ASN A 497 34.69 -4.18 -8.03
C ASN A 497 34.65 -3.50 -6.65
N PHE A 498 33.83 -2.46 -6.46
CA PHE A 498 33.62 -1.84 -5.15
C PHE A 498 33.18 -2.87 -4.09
N LEU A 499 32.19 -3.71 -4.39
CA LEU A 499 31.67 -4.74 -3.48
C LEU A 499 32.77 -5.74 -3.09
N THR A 500 33.46 -6.31 -4.08
CA THR A 500 34.50 -7.32 -3.81
C THR A 500 35.71 -6.75 -3.09
N ASN A 501 36.08 -5.49 -3.33
CA ASN A 501 37.13 -4.81 -2.59
C ASN A 501 36.75 -4.60 -1.12
N GLY A 502 35.51 -4.16 -0.86
CA GLY A 502 34.99 -4.02 0.50
C GLY A 502 34.95 -5.36 1.25
N ILE A 503 34.47 -6.43 0.60
CA ILE A 503 34.45 -7.78 1.17
C ILE A 503 35.87 -8.30 1.43
N ALA A 504 36.82 -8.08 0.51
CA ALA A 504 38.21 -8.48 0.70
C ALA A 504 38.88 -7.76 1.88
N GLN A 505 38.54 -6.48 2.09
CA GLN A 505 39.12 -5.67 3.16
C GLN A 505 38.51 -5.93 4.53
N TYR A 506 37.18 -6.11 4.60
CA TYR A 506 36.44 -6.14 5.88
C TYR A 506 35.81 -7.50 6.19
N GLY A 507 35.90 -8.47 5.29
CA GLY A 507 35.08 -9.68 5.31
C GLY A 507 33.62 -9.37 4.92
N LYS A 508 32.84 -10.40 4.54
CA LYS A 508 31.45 -10.24 4.09
C LYS A 508 30.60 -9.52 5.14
N GLU A 509 30.48 -10.09 6.34
CA GLU A 509 29.71 -9.50 7.46
C GLU A 509 30.26 -8.12 7.92
N GLY A 510 31.57 -7.89 7.80
CA GLY A 510 32.19 -6.62 8.20
C GLY A 510 32.05 -5.51 7.16
N ALA A 511 31.78 -5.86 5.90
CA ALA A 511 31.61 -4.91 4.81
C ALA A 511 30.22 -4.26 4.81
N TYR A 512 29.20 -4.88 5.41
CA TYR A 512 27.86 -4.34 5.53
C TYR A 512 27.75 -3.29 6.63
N GLN A 513 27.85 -2.01 6.27
CA GLN A 513 27.51 -0.90 7.16
C GLN A 513 26.04 -0.53 7.01
N LYS A 514 25.26 -0.73 8.08
CA LYS A 514 23.86 -0.33 8.16
C LYS A 514 23.70 1.19 8.14
N LEU A 515 22.71 1.68 7.38
CA LEU A 515 22.25 3.08 7.41
C LEU A 515 20.85 3.22 8.00
N THR A 516 19.88 2.46 7.49
CA THR A 516 18.47 2.47 7.94
C THR A 516 17.93 1.05 8.05
N HIS A 517 16.63 0.88 8.29
CA HIS A 517 15.98 -0.42 8.25
C HIS A 517 15.76 -0.96 6.82
N TYR A 518 15.77 -0.10 5.79
CA TYR A 518 15.64 -0.52 4.40
C TYR A 518 16.88 -1.31 3.95
N GLY A 519 16.67 -2.53 3.47
CA GLY A 519 17.75 -3.45 3.10
C GLY A 519 18.52 -3.93 4.32
N ASP A 520 17.86 -4.11 5.47
CA ASP A 520 18.47 -4.64 6.70
C ASP A 520 17.80 -5.94 7.14
N GLU A 521 16.96 -6.55 6.30
CA GLU A 521 16.29 -7.82 6.56
C GLU A 521 17.27 -9.00 6.45
N PHE A 522 18.12 -8.99 5.42
CA PHE A 522 19.17 -9.99 5.17
C PHE A 522 20.56 -9.36 5.05
N THR A 523 20.73 -8.16 5.63
CA THR A 523 21.94 -7.32 5.49
C THR A 523 22.19 -6.88 4.04
N HIS A 524 23.21 -7.43 3.38
CA HIS A 524 23.49 -7.24 1.96
C HIS A 524 23.49 -8.57 1.19
N ASP A 525 23.15 -9.67 1.85
CA ASP A 525 23.49 -11.00 1.35
C ASP A 525 22.64 -11.40 0.14
N ASP A 526 21.36 -11.06 0.17
CA ASP A 526 20.42 -11.25 -0.92
C ASP A 526 20.72 -10.31 -2.09
N GLU A 527 21.06 -9.05 -1.86
CA GLU A 527 21.48 -8.17 -2.96
C GLU A 527 22.83 -8.61 -3.58
N LEU A 528 23.77 -9.11 -2.78
CA LEU A 528 25.03 -9.65 -3.29
C LEU A 528 24.81 -10.87 -4.20
N ALA A 529 23.92 -11.79 -3.79
CA ALA A 529 23.52 -12.92 -4.62
C ALA A 529 22.83 -12.43 -5.91
N TRP A 530 21.93 -11.45 -5.80
CA TRP A 530 21.26 -10.89 -6.96
C TRP A 530 22.24 -10.22 -7.94
N ALA A 531 23.20 -9.43 -7.45
CA ALA A 531 24.25 -8.83 -8.26
C ALA A 531 25.11 -9.88 -8.99
N ALA A 532 25.49 -10.95 -8.29
CA ALA A 532 26.26 -12.06 -8.87
C ALA A 532 25.46 -12.78 -9.97
N CYS A 533 24.17 -13.01 -9.74
CA CYS A 533 23.26 -13.60 -10.71
C CYS A 533 23.17 -12.75 -11.98
N GLU A 534 22.83 -11.47 -11.86
CA GLU A 534 22.61 -10.61 -13.03
C GLU A 534 23.90 -10.37 -13.83
N LEU A 535 25.06 -10.27 -13.17
CA LEU A 535 26.34 -10.18 -13.87
C LEU A 535 26.70 -11.48 -14.59
N PHE A 536 26.34 -12.64 -14.03
CA PHE A 536 26.48 -13.90 -14.74
C PHE A 536 25.59 -13.93 -15.98
N LEU A 537 24.32 -13.56 -15.86
CA LEU A 537 23.38 -13.52 -16.99
C LEU A 537 23.81 -12.51 -18.07
N ALA A 538 24.38 -11.38 -17.68
CA ALA A 538 24.82 -10.34 -18.62
C ALA A 538 26.13 -10.68 -19.34
N THR A 539 27.04 -11.41 -18.70
CA THR A 539 28.42 -11.61 -19.24
C THR A 539 28.75 -13.06 -19.60
N GLY A 540 28.05 -14.04 -19.04
CA GLY A 540 28.38 -15.47 -19.13
C GLY A 540 29.65 -15.87 -18.39
N GLU A 541 30.27 -14.97 -17.61
CA GLU A 541 31.54 -15.26 -16.93
C GLU A 541 31.32 -16.14 -15.68
N ALA A 542 31.96 -17.32 -15.66
CA ALA A 542 31.81 -18.32 -14.60
C ALA A 542 32.15 -17.81 -13.19
N ARG A 543 33.01 -16.78 -13.06
CA ARG A 543 33.36 -16.20 -11.75
C ARG A 543 32.16 -15.62 -11.00
N TYR A 544 31.18 -15.07 -11.72
CA TYR A 544 29.98 -14.50 -11.11
C TYR A 544 29.06 -15.61 -10.62
N GLN A 545 28.85 -16.65 -11.44
CA GLN A 545 28.08 -17.83 -11.05
C GLN A 545 28.70 -18.53 -9.84
N GLN A 546 30.03 -18.67 -9.79
CA GLN A 546 30.70 -19.24 -8.64
C GLN A 546 30.40 -18.45 -7.36
N ARG A 547 30.47 -17.11 -7.40
CA ARG A 547 30.12 -16.27 -6.24
C ARG A 547 28.64 -16.39 -5.86
N LEU A 548 27.74 -16.46 -6.84
CA LEU A 548 26.33 -16.73 -6.59
C LEU A 548 26.17 -18.03 -5.78
N MET A 549 26.79 -19.13 -6.21
CA MET A 549 26.68 -20.44 -5.53
C MET A 549 27.37 -20.46 -4.16
N GLU A 550 28.35 -19.59 -3.92
CA GLU A 550 28.97 -19.41 -2.59
C GLU A 550 28.08 -18.61 -1.63
N TRP A 551 27.24 -17.70 -2.15
CA TRP A 551 26.43 -16.78 -1.34
C TRP A 551 24.96 -17.17 -1.22
N PHE A 552 24.46 -18.01 -2.12
CA PHE A 552 23.05 -18.39 -2.17
C PHE A 552 22.91 -19.91 -2.28
N ASP A 553 22.25 -20.49 -1.28
CA ASP A 553 21.76 -21.87 -1.31
C ASP A 553 20.24 -21.86 -1.54
N PRO A 554 19.76 -22.23 -2.75
CA PRO A 554 18.34 -22.28 -3.05
C PRO A 554 17.61 -23.44 -2.36
N SER A 555 18.32 -24.38 -1.71
CA SER A 555 17.70 -25.46 -0.93
C SER A 555 17.42 -25.08 0.53
N ASN A 556 17.98 -23.95 0.99
CA ASN A 556 17.80 -23.48 2.36
C ASN A 556 16.41 -22.82 2.51
N PRO A 557 15.50 -23.34 3.34
CA PRO A 557 14.18 -22.75 3.52
C PRO A 557 14.22 -21.33 4.13
N ALA A 558 15.34 -20.92 4.74
CA ALA A 558 15.51 -19.55 5.24
C ALA A 558 15.67 -18.52 4.12
N THR A 559 16.13 -18.93 2.93
CA THR A 559 16.30 -18.07 1.74
C THR A 559 15.05 -18.06 0.84
N ILE A 560 14.05 -18.92 1.15
CA ILE A 560 12.76 -19.02 0.45
C ILE A 560 11.65 -18.48 1.36
N GLN A 561 11.29 -17.21 1.18
CA GLN A 561 10.18 -16.60 1.93
C GLN A 561 9.06 -16.16 0.98
N TRP A 562 7.87 -16.75 1.17
CA TRP A 562 6.66 -16.39 0.41
C TRP A 562 5.70 -15.61 1.31
N GLY A 563 5.20 -14.47 0.83
CA GLY A 563 4.16 -13.71 1.54
C GLY A 563 3.91 -12.33 0.94
N TRP A 564 2.75 -11.75 1.24
CA TRP A 564 2.31 -10.44 0.70
C TRP A 564 3.24 -9.28 1.08
N TRP A 565 3.93 -9.38 2.23
CA TRP A 565 4.98 -8.44 2.68
C TRP A 565 6.40 -8.81 2.21
N ARG A 566 6.58 -10.00 1.60
CA ARG A 566 7.89 -10.61 1.30
C ARG A 566 8.04 -11.08 -0.14
N LEU A 567 7.13 -10.70 -1.04
CA LEU A 567 7.11 -11.19 -2.43
C LEU A 567 8.42 -10.93 -3.19
N TYR A 568 9.21 -9.95 -2.73
CA TYR A 568 10.56 -9.61 -3.19
C TYR A 568 11.54 -9.35 -2.03
N ALA A 569 11.21 -9.75 -0.80
CA ALA A 569 12.14 -9.64 0.33
C ALA A 569 13.01 -10.91 0.39
N GLY A 570 14.33 -10.75 0.43
CA GLY A 570 15.29 -11.85 0.40
C GLY A 570 15.76 -12.21 -1.01
N TYR A 571 16.15 -13.47 -1.21
CA TYR A 571 16.83 -13.94 -2.42
C TYR A 571 15.91 -14.11 -3.65
N GLY A 572 14.69 -13.57 -3.60
CA GLY A 572 13.66 -13.77 -4.63
C GLY A 572 14.02 -13.18 -5.99
N CYS A 573 14.73 -12.05 -6.04
CA CYS A 573 15.20 -11.46 -7.30
C CYS A 573 16.25 -12.38 -7.96
N ALA A 574 17.28 -12.80 -7.21
CA ALA A 574 18.30 -13.73 -7.70
C ALA A 574 17.69 -15.07 -8.18
N ALA A 575 16.79 -15.66 -7.37
CA ALA A 575 16.17 -16.93 -7.69
C ALA A 575 15.32 -16.86 -8.98
N ARG A 576 14.55 -15.78 -9.17
CA ARG A 576 13.72 -15.58 -10.36
C ARG A 576 14.56 -15.32 -11.61
N SER A 577 15.56 -14.45 -11.52
CA SER A 577 16.44 -14.16 -12.65
C SER A 577 17.22 -15.39 -13.10
N TYR A 578 17.69 -16.22 -12.18
CA TYR A 578 18.43 -17.45 -12.51
C TYR A 578 17.54 -18.57 -13.08
N ALA A 579 16.22 -18.52 -12.81
CA ALA A 579 15.26 -19.53 -13.27
C ALA A 579 14.72 -19.25 -14.68
N LEU A 580 14.80 -18.00 -15.15
CA LEU A 580 14.61 -17.61 -16.55
C LEU A 580 15.78 -18.12 -17.41
#